data_AF-A0A3N5TG19-F1
#
_entry.id   AF-A0A3N5TG19-F1
#
_cell.length_a   1.000
_cell.length_b   1.000
_cell.length_c   1.000
_cell.angle_alpha   90.00
_cell.angle_beta   90.00
_cell.angle_gamma   90.00
#
_symmetry.space_group_name_H-M   'P 1'
#
loop_
_entity.id
_entity.type
_entity.pdbx_description
1 polymer ?
#
loop_
_entity_poly.entity_id
_entity_poly.type
_entity_poly.pdbx_seq_one_letter_code
_entity_poly.pdbx_strand_id
1 'polypeptide(L)'
;QEIGLACDLAMSSDLAIFGQAGPKHGSAPGGGSSDFLPWFLSMEDAMWNCVSCEMWSAYKMKAKNLISKVVPVLKVDGKWVRNPMIITDKYVEDGEIVYGEYKKGDALKEARELIKVHQPNADFELLDKEVNKVVWTFANLFPGCLIESIDSIRQKKKFFWDTMKNSHRHWLAANMGGEAFLGFGAFNTKKITGQDTVDFIKFRQNIADMKTWSMDMFAEVMGKPKK
;
A
#
# COMPACT_ATOMS: atom_id res chain seq x y z
N GLN A 1 -2.65 -2.62 2.55
CA GLN A 1 -3.12 -1.25 2.82
C GLN A 1 -4.63 -1.21 3.09
N GLU A 2 -5.48 -1.78 2.23
CA GLU A 2 -6.94 -1.64 2.31
C GLU A 2 -7.55 -2.03 3.68
N ILE A 3 -7.24 -3.24 4.19
CA ILE A 3 -7.75 -3.69 5.50
C ILE A 3 -7.29 -2.77 6.63
N GLY A 4 -6.03 -2.31 6.60
CA GLY A 4 -5.52 -1.37 7.59
C GLY A 4 -6.23 -0.02 7.55
N LEU A 5 -6.62 0.44 6.35
CA LEU A 5 -7.42 1.63 6.18
C LEU A 5 -8.86 1.45 6.64
N ALA A 6 -9.37 0.23 6.84
CA ALA A 6 -10.67 0.00 7.45
C ALA A 6 -10.67 0.24 8.98
N CYS A 7 -9.52 0.11 9.64
CA CYS A 7 -9.34 0.41 11.08
C CYS A 7 -9.44 1.92 11.38
N ASP A 8 -9.71 2.27 12.64
CA ASP A 8 -9.86 3.68 13.06
C ASP A 8 -8.51 4.37 13.32
N LEU A 9 -7.53 3.62 13.84
CA LEU A 9 -6.18 4.09 14.12
C LEU A 9 -5.16 3.10 13.54
N ALA A 10 -4.09 3.63 12.94
CA ALA A 10 -3.05 2.82 12.31
C ALA A 10 -1.67 3.12 12.91
N MET A 11 -1.06 2.10 13.50
CA MET A 11 0.32 2.12 13.97
C MET A 11 1.12 1.14 13.10
N SER A 12 2.33 1.52 12.71
CA SER A 12 3.10 0.72 11.76
C SER A 12 4.57 0.58 12.14
N SER A 13 5.12 -0.59 11.81
CA SER A 13 6.56 -0.75 11.65
C SER A 13 7.05 0.18 10.55
N ASP A 14 8.23 0.76 10.75
CA ASP A 14 8.84 1.64 9.78
C ASP A 14 9.43 0.96 8.54
N LEU A 15 9.43 -0.38 8.52
CA LEU A 15 9.74 -1.19 7.35
C LEU A 15 8.52 -1.42 6.44
N ALA A 16 7.32 -1.09 6.90
CA ALA A 16 6.12 -1.25 6.09
C ALA A 16 6.12 -0.30 4.89
N ILE A 17 5.59 -0.81 3.78
CA ILE A 17 5.38 -0.08 2.54
C ILE A 17 3.89 -0.08 2.19
N PHE A 18 3.42 1.03 1.63
CA PHE A 18 2.01 1.31 1.41
C PHE A 18 1.80 1.75 -0.04
N GLY A 19 0.95 1.04 -0.77
CA GLY A 19 0.51 1.42 -2.10
C GLY A 19 -0.58 0.47 -2.57
N GLN A 20 -1.15 0.78 -3.74
CA GLN A 20 -2.14 -0.06 -4.40
C GLN A 20 -1.54 -0.71 -5.64
N ALA A 21 -1.57 -2.04 -5.73
CA ALA A 21 -1.00 -2.75 -6.88
C ALA A 21 -2.04 -3.05 -7.99
N GLY A 22 -3.32 -2.75 -7.74
CA GLY A 22 -4.45 -3.19 -8.56
C GLY A 22 -4.30 -2.86 -10.04
N PRO A 23 -4.28 -1.57 -10.44
CA PRO A 23 -4.27 -1.18 -11.85
C PRO A 23 -3.10 -1.77 -12.66
N LYS A 24 -1.93 -1.93 -12.03
CA LYS A 24 -0.75 -2.55 -12.66
C LYS A 24 -0.95 -4.04 -12.96
N HIS A 25 -1.77 -4.75 -12.19
CA HIS A 25 -1.91 -6.20 -12.25
C HIS A 25 -3.33 -6.67 -12.63
N GLY A 26 -4.10 -5.82 -13.32
CA GLY A 26 -5.42 -6.19 -13.84
C GLY A 26 -6.52 -6.20 -12.78
N SER A 27 -6.38 -5.40 -11.73
CA SER A 27 -7.39 -5.22 -10.68
C SER A 27 -7.57 -3.74 -10.34
N ALA A 28 -8.35 -3.45 -9.31
CA ALA A 28 -8.56 -2.11 -8.77
C ALA A 28 -8.64 -2.20 -7.24
N PRO A 29 -8.45 -1.08 -6.51
CA PRO A 29 -8.58 -1.04 -5.04
C PRO A 29 -10.03 -1.23 -4.56
N GLY A 30 -10.55 -2.45 -4.71
CA GLY A 30 -11.94 -2.82 -4.43
C GLY A 30 -12.21 -3.24 -2.98
N GLY A 31 -11.18 -3.37 -2.14
CA GLY A 31 -11.33 -3.67 -0.72
C GLY A 31 -11.62 -2.43 0.14
N GLY A 32 -11.99 -1.32 -0.49
CA GLY A 32 -12.42 -0.07 0.16
C GLY A 32 -11.36 1.02 0.16
N SER A 33 -10.18 0.80 -0.43
CA SER A 33 -9.17 1.86 -0.48
C SER A 33 -9.61 3.09 -1.25
N SER A 34 -10.36 2.93 -2.35
CA SER A 34 -10.96 4.06 -3.07
C SER A 34 -11.93 4.88 -2.22
N ASP A 35 -12.61 4.24 -1.26
CA ASP A 35 -13.56 4.89 -0.35
C ASP A 35 -12.86 5.52 0.86
N PHE A 36 -11.76 4.91 1.33
CA PHE A 36 -11.06 5.33 2.54
C PHE A 36 -9.98 6.38 2.30
N LEU A 37 -9.20 6.28 1.20
CA LEU A 37 -8.08 7.18 0.92
C LEU A 37 -8.43 8.68 1.01
N PRO A 38 -9.59 9.16 0.48
CA PRO A 38 -9.97 10.57 0.57
C PRO A 38 -10.21 11.09 1.99
N TRP A 39 -10.41 10.21 2.98
CA TRP A 39 -10.55 10.60 4.38
C TRP A 39 -9.21 10.80 5.10
N PHE A 40 -8.13 10.30 4.52
CA PHE A 40 -6.80 10.30 5.13
C PHE A 40 -5.82 11.25 4.42
N LEU A 41 -5.98 11.40 3.10
CA LEU A 41 -5.10 12.16 2.25
C LEU A 41 -5.83 13.35 1.61
N SER A 42 -5.06 14.28 1.03
CA SER A 42 -5.64 15.21 0.06
C SER A 42 -6.23 14.42 -1.12
N MET A 43 -7.20 15.00 -1.83
CA MET A 43 -7.82 14.31 -2.97
C MET A 43 -6.79 13.95 -4.06
N GLU A 44 -5.81 14.82 -4.30
CA GLU A 44 -4.71 14.56 -5.25
C GLU A 44 -3.81 13.42 -4.78
N ASP A 45 -3.42 13.41 -3.50
CA ASP A 45 -2.62 12.31 -2.94
C ASP A 45 -3.39 11.00 -2.91
N ALA A 46 -4.69 11.03 -2.62
CA ALA A 46 -5.58 9.88 -2.66
C ALA A 46 -5.66 9.31 -4.07
N MET A 47 -5.89 10.17 -5.08
CA MET A 47 -5.93 9.77 -6.47
C MET A 47 -4.60 9.13 -6.89
N TRP A 48 -3.48 9.83 -6.68
CA TRP A 48 -2.17 9.32 -7.09
C TRP A 48 -1.81 8.02 -6.36
N ASN A 49 -2.02 7.93 -5.04
CA ASN A 49 -1.75 6.70 -4.30
C ASN A 49 -2.62 5.52 -4.77
N CYS A 50 -3.86 5.79 -5.19
CA CYS A 50 -4.80 4.78 -5.66
C CYS A 50 -4.41 4.22 -7.03
N VAL A 51 -3.96 5.08 -7.97
CA VAL A 51 -3.84 4.70 -9.39
C VAL A 51 -2.40 4.53 -9.90
N SER A 52 -1.41 5.17 -9.28
CA SER A 52 0.00 5.16 -9.76
C SER A 52 0.71 3.82 -9.58
N CYS A 53 0.20 2.99 -8.66
CA CYS A 53 0.87 1.78 -8.19
C CYS A 53 2.25 1.98 -7.57
N GLU A 54 2.56 3.20 -7.13
CA GLU A 54 3.76 3.50 -6.36
C GLU A 54 3.63 3.02 -4.92
N MET A 55 4.76 2.56 -4.37
CA MET A 55 4.87 2.19 -2.97
C MET A 55 5.52 3.33 -2.19
N TRP A 56 4.86 3.78 -1.13
CA TRP A 56 5.32 4.82 -0.23
C TRP A 56 5.76 4.21 1.10
N SER A 57 6.76 4.82 1.72
CA SER A 57 7.24 4.37 3.03
C SER A 57 6.22 4.67 4.14
N ALA A 58 6.33 3.96 5.27
CA ALA A 58 5.60 4.30 6.49
C ALA A 58 5.80 5.77 6.91
N TYR A 59 7.02 6.30 6.78
CA TYR A 59 7.31 7.69 7.14
C TYR A 59 6.60 8.70 6.23
N LYS A 60 6.57 8.44 4.91
CA LYS A 60 5.81 9.28 3.96
C LYS A 60 4.31 9.23 4.28
N MET A 61 3.79 8.04 4.57
CA MET A 61 2.40 7.88 5.01
C MET A 61 2.10 8.62 6.31
N LYS A 62 3.04 8.64 7.25
CA LYS A 62 2.90 9.41 8.50
C LYS A 62 2.91 10.92 8.25
N ALA A 63 3.81 11.41 7.40
CA ALA A 63 3.90 12.82 7.04
C ALA A 63 2.65 13.32 6.30
N LYS A 64 2.02 12.45 5.51
CA LYS A 64 0.74 12.71 4.83
C LYS A 64 -0.49 12.38 5.68
N ASN A 65 -0.32 12.10 6.97
CA ASN A 65 -1.38 11.81 7.95
C ASN A 65 -2.21 10.54 7.73
N LEU A 66 -1.79 9.64 6.83
CA LEU A 66 -2.52 8.40 6.57
C LEU A 66 -2.40 7.38 7.70
N ILE A 67 -1.29 7.39 8.45
CA ILE A 67 -1.13 6.57 9.65
C ILE A 67 -0.83 7.42 10.89
N SER A 68 -1.27 6.93 12.04
CA SER A 68 -1.15 7.64 13.32
C SER A 68 0.26 7.58 13.90
N LYS A 69 1.00 6.48 13.71
CA LYS A 69 2.34 6.30 14.30
C LYS A 69 3.24 5.38 13.46
N VAL A 70 4.54 5.69 13.49
CA VAL A 70 5.61 4.86 12.91
C VAL A 70 6.68 4.58 13.96
N VAL A 71 7.05 3.31 14.12
CA VAL A 71 8.08 2.86 15.07
C VAL A 71 9.18 2.05 14.37
N PRO A 72 10.44 2.22 14.78
CA PRO A 72 11.53 1.39 14.28
C PRO A 72 11.42 -0.03 14.83
N VAL A 73 11.75 -1.01 14.01
CA VAL A 73 11.77 -2.43 14.41
C VAL A 73 13.13 -3.09 14.23
N LEU A 74 14.09 -2.44 13.56
CA LEU A 74 15.43 -2.98 13.42
C LEU A 74 16.24 -2.71 14.67
N LYS A 75 16.97 -3.74 15.14
CA LYS A 75 18.00 -3.59 16.18
C LYS A 75 19.39 -3.75 15.58
N VAL A 76 20.24 -2.75 15.81
CA VAL A 76 21.67 -2.77 15.50
C VAL A 76 22.41 -2.45 16.80
N ASP A 77 23.31 -3.35 17.20
CA ASP A 77 24.08 -3.22 18.45
C ASP A 77 23.20 -2.94 19.68
N GLY A 78 22.06 -3.62 19.77
CA GLY A 78 21.09 -3.49 20.86
C GLY A 78 20.23 -2.22 20.84
N LYS A 79 20.39 -1.33 19.86
CA LYS A 79 19.62 -0.09 19.72
C LYS A 79 18.63 -0.20 18.57
N TRP A 80 17.42 0.35 18.76
CA TRP A 80 16.47 0.49 17.66
C TRP A 80 16.96 1.55 16.67
N VAL A 81 17.00 1.18 15.40
CA VAL A 81 17.44 2.04 14.30
C VAL A 81 16.27 2.24 13.34
N ARG A 82 16.10 3.50 12.91
CA ARG A 82 15.12 3.90 11.89
C ARG A 82 15.47 3.25 10.56
N ASN A 83 14.46 2.93 9.75
CA ASN A 83 14.62 2.33 8.43
C ASN A 83 15.70 3.07 7.62
N PRO A 84 16.88 2.46 7.38
CA PRO A 84 18.02 3.15 6.80
C PRO A 84 17.81 3.51 5.34
N MET A 85 16.83 2.91 4.67
CA MET A 85 16.48 3.22 3.28
C MET A 85 15.77 4.57 3.14
N ILE A 86 15.24 5.12 4.22
CA ILE A 86 14.33 6.26 4.19
C ILE A 86 14.99 7.49 4.80
N ILE A 87 14.78 8.64 4.18
CA ILE A 87 15.21 9.94 4.70
C ILE A 87 14.30 10.30 5.88
N THR A 88 14.88 10.42 7.07
CA THR A 88 14.13 10.69 8.32
C THR A 88 14.73 11.82 9.16
N ASP A 89 15.89 12.31 8.75
CA ASP A 89 16.68 13.37 9.38
C ASP A 89 16.53 14.73 8.68
N LYS A 90 15.91 14.75 7.48
CA LYS A 90 15.66 15.97 6.70
C LYS A 90 14.21 16.05 6.25
N TYR A 91 13.62 17.25 6.32
CA TYR A 91 12.25 17.49 5.84
C TYR A 91 12.18 18.08 4.44
N VAL A 92 12.99 19.11 4.15
CA VAL A 92 13.02 19.79 2.85
C VAL A 92 14.43 19.73 2.24
N GLU A 93 14.52 19.47 0.94
CA GLU A 93 15.74 19.59 0.14
C GLU A 93 15.37 20.12 -1.24
N ASP A 94 16.09 21.15 -1.70
CA ASP A 94 15.87 21.78 -3.01
C ASP A 94 14.40 22.20 -3.27
N GLY A 95 13.73 22.71 -2.23
CA GLY A 95 12.32 23.11 -2.30
C GLY A 95 11.31 21.96 -2.19
N GLU A 96 11.76 20.71 -2.22
CA GLU A 96 10.90 19.51 -2.18
C GLU A 96 10.86 18.89 -0.78
N ILE A 97 9.72 18.32 -0.40
CA ILE A 97 9.61 17.52 0.82
C ILE A 97 10.27 16.15 0.59
N VAL A 98 11.33 15.86 1.35
CA VAL A 98 12.10 14.62 1.23
C VAL A 98 11.92 13.66 2.41
N TYR A 99 11.30 14.11 3.51
CA TYR A 99 11.02 13.22 4.64
C TYR A 99 10.12 12.07 4.22
N GLY A 100 10.56 10.85 4.48
CA GLY A 100 9.84 9.64 4.12
C GLY A 100 10.12 9.15 2.70
N GLU A 101 10.88 9.88 1.89
CA GLU A 101 11.33 9.40 0.60
C GLU A 101 12.48 8.38 0.73
N TYR A 102 12.59 7.51 -0.26
CA TYR A 102 13.73 6.60 -0.36
C TYR A 102 15.00 7.38 -0.65
N LYS A 103 16.09 7.01 0.02
CA LYS A 103 17.44 7.37 -0.40
C LYS A 103 17.68 6.86 -1.83
N LYS A 104 18.65 7.46 -2.52
CA LYS A 104 18.99 7.14 -3.92
C LYS A 104 20.40 6.58 -4.03
N GLY A 105 20.72 5.97 -5.17
CA GLY A 105 22.08 5.51 -5.49
C GLY A 105 22.63 4.46 -4.52
N ASP A 106 23.90 4.60 -4.18
CA ASP A 106 24.62 3.61 -3.35
C ASP A 106 24.14 3.60 -1.90
N ALA A 107 23.72 4.74 -1.36
CA ALA A 107 23.13 4.82 -0.02
C ALA A 107 21.88 3.93 0.13
N LEU A 108 21.06 3.79 -0.93
CA LEU A 108 19.92 2.87 -0.93
C LEU A 108 20.35 1.41 -0.98
N LYS A 109 21.41 1.10 -1.74
CA LYS A 109 21.93 -0.28 -1.85
C LYS A 109 22.51 -0.74 -0.51
N GLU A 110 23.35 0.07 0.10
CA GLU A 110 23.93 -0.19 1.43
C GLU A 110 22.84 -0.37 2.49
N ALA A 111 21.85 0.51 2.50
CA ALA A 111 20.71 0.42 3.40
C ALA A 111 19.93 -0.89 3.22
N ARG A 112 19.73 -1.37 1.99
CA ARG A 112 19.07 -2.65 1.72
C ARG A 112 19.86 -3.83 2.25
N GLU A 113 21.18 -3.82 2.13
CA GLU A 113 22.02 -4.89 2.71
C GLU A 113 21.95 -4.89 4.24
N LEU A 114 21.96 -3.72 4.88
CA LEU A 114 21.76 -3.62 6.33
C LEU A 114 20.40 -4.22 6.74
N ILE A 115 19.32 -3.87 6.03
CA ILE A 115 18.00 -4.43 6.32
C ILE A 115 17.99 -5.95 6.17
N LYS A 116 18.57 -6.50 5.10
CA LYS A 116 18.62 -7.96 4.91
C LYS A 116 19.30 -8.68 6.08
N VAL A 117 20.34 -8.09 6.65
CA VAL A 117 21.07 -8.65 7.79
C VAL A 117 20.24 -8.61 9.07
N HIS A 118 19.55 -7.50 9.33
CA HIS A 118 18.90 -7.27 10.64
C HIS A 118 17.41 -7.58 10.68
N GLN A 119 16.70 -7.56 9.56
CA GLN A 119 15.25 -7.80 9.48
C GLN A 119 14.79 -9.17 10.01
N PRO A 120 15.52 -10.28 9.82
CA PRO A 120 15.15 -11.56 10.42
C PRO A 120 15.05 -11.53 11.95
N ASN A 121 15.76 -10.60 12.60
CA ASN A 121 15.76 -10.39 14.05
C ASN A 121 15.03 -9.09 14.43
N ALA A 122 14.08 -8.64 13.63
CA ALA A 122 13.29 -7.45 13.93
C ALA A 122 12.54 -7.60 15.26
N ASP A 123 12.52 -6.53 16.04
CA ASP A 123 11.90 -6.46 17.35
C ASP A 123 10.72 -5.48 17.34
N PHE A 124 9.53 -6.03 17.60
CA PHE A 124 8.26 -5.31 17.58
C PHE A 124 7.82 -4.79 18.95
N GLU A 125 8.65 -4.90 20.00
CA GLU A 125 8.31 -4.42 21.35
C GLU A 125 7.87 -2.95 21.36
N LEU A 126 8.48 -2.09 20.53
CA LEU A 126 8.06 -0.69 20.41
C LEU A 126 6.68 -0.54 19.76
N LEU A 127 6.30 -1.44 18.84
CA LEU A 127 4.97 -1.44 18.25
C LEU A 127 3.93 -1.87 19.29
N ASP A 128 4.20 -2.94 20.03
CA ASP A 128 3.32 -3.41 21.11
C ASP A 128 3.14 -2.35 22.20
N LYS A 129 4.22 -1.64 22.56
CA LYS A 129 4.16 -0.51 23.50
C LYS A 129 3.24 0.61 23.02
N GLU A 130 3.29 0.97 21.74
CA GLU A 130 2.38 2.00 21.19
C GLU A 130 0.93 1.51 21.14
N VAL A 131 0.68 0.24 20.80
CA VAL A 131 -0.67 -0.36 20.85
C VAL A 131 -1.21 -0.33 22.29
N ASN A 132 -0.42 -0.80 23.25
CA ASN A 132 -0.79 -0.83 24.66
C ASN A 132 -1.06 0.57 25.20
N LYS A 133 -0.30 1.58 24.76
CA LYS A 133 -0.55 2.97 25.13
C LYS A 133 -1.92 3.47 24.65
N VAL A 134 -2.31 3.14 23.41
CA VAL A 134 -3.64 3.51 22.87
C VAL A 134 -4.74 2.80 23.64
N VAL A 135 -4.61 1.49 23.84
CA VAL A 135 -5.59 0.69 24.60
C VAL A 135 -5.73 1.22 26.02
N TRP A 136 -4.62 1.51 26.70
CA TRP A 136 -4.62 2.07 28.05
C TRP A 136 -5.29 3.44 28.11
N THR A 137 -5.08 4.28 27.10
CA THR A 137 -5.76 5.57 26.98
C THR A 137 -7.28 5.36 26.95
N PHE A 138 -7.78 4.45 26.11
CA PHE A 138 -9.21 4.17 25.99
C PHE A 138 -9.81 3.50 27.23
N ALA A 139 -9.06 2.64 27.91
CA ALA A 139 -9.51 1.98 29.14
C ALA A 139 -9.80 2.97 30.28
N ASN A 140 -9.25 4.19 30.21
CA ASN A 140 -9.42 5.23 31.22
C ASN A 140 -10.42 6.34 30.80
N LEU A 141 -11.32 6.05 29.86
CA LEU A 141 -12.38 6.96 29.41
C LEU A 141 -13.77 6.41 29.75
N PHE A 142 -14.78 7.29 29.85
CA PHE A 142 -16.16 6.85 30.05
C PHE A 142 -16.63 6.01 28.85
N PRO A 143 -17.06 4.75 29.05
CA PRO A 143 -17.27 3.80 27.95
C PRO A 143 -18.40 4.22 27.00
N GLY A 144 -19.51 4.75 27.53
CA GLY A 144 -20.62 5.23 26.72
C GLY A 144 -20.26 6.45 25.85
N CYS A 145 -19.54 7.41 26.42
CA CYS A 145 -19.07 8.58 25.68
C CYS A 145 -18.00 8.21 24.64
N LEU A 146 -17.11 7.26 24.98
CA LEU A 146 -16.07 6.78 24.09
C LEU A 146 -16.66 6.10 22.85
N ILE A 147 -17.59 5.14 23.03
CA ILE A 147 -18.15 4.40 21.90
C ILE A 147 -19.00 5.31 21.00
N GLU A 148 -19.78 6.21 21.58
CA GLU A 148 -20.55 7.20 20.81
C GLU A 148 -19.62 8.08 19.98
N SER A 149 -18.51 8.56 20.56
CA SER A 149 -17.52 9.37 19.85
C SER A 149 -16.88 8.61 18.69
N ILE A 150 -16.54 7.33 18.90
CA ILE A 150 -15.97 6.46 17.87
C ILE A 150 -16.96 6.26 16.72
N ASP A 151 -18.20 5.88 17.03
CA ASP A 151 -19.20 5.59 16.00
C ASP A 151 -19.61 6.86 15.25
N SER A 152 -19.70 7.99 15.94
CA SER A 152 -19.92 9.30 15.34
C SER A 152 -18.86 9.65 14.28
N ILE A 153 -17.57 9.39 14.51
CA ILE A 153 -16.53 9.60 13.48
C ILE A 153 -16.60 8.53 12.39
N ARG A 154 -16.69 7.26 12.79
CA ARG A 154 -16.63 6.10 11.88
C ARG A 154 -17.76 6.11 10.84
N GLN A 155 -18.93 6.63 11.19
CA GLN A 155 -20.07 6.72 10.27
C GLN A 155 -19.72 7.46 8.97
N LYS A 156 -18.90 8.52 9.04
CA LYS A 156 -18.55 9.35 7.86
C LYS A 156 -17.72 8.54 6.87
N LYS A 157 -16.72 7.83 7.39
CA LYS A 157 -15.88 6.90 6.64
C LYS A 157 -16.65 5.71 6.06
N LYS A 158 -17.61 5.16 6.83
CA LYS A 158 -18.45 4.03 6.40
C LYS A 158 -19.43 4.39 5.28
N PHE A 159 -19.86 5.64 5.20
CA PHE A 159 -20.91 6.09 4.29
C PHE A 159 -20.68 5.62 2.84
N PHE A 160 -19.49 5.90 2.28
CA PHE A 160 -19.16 5.48 0.91
C PHE A 160 -18.97 3.97 0.82
N TRP A 161 -18.16 3.38 1.71
CA TRP A 161 -17.90 1.94 1.72
C TRP A 161 -19.16 1.08 1.76
N ASP A 162 -20.14 1.43 2.60
CA ASP A 162 -21.36 0.64 2.74
C ASP A 162 -22.22 0.65 1.47
N THR A 163 -22.21 1.76 0.73
CA THR A 163 -22.90 1.85 -0.56
C THR A 163 -22.14 1.15 -1.69
N MET A 164 -20.80 1.13 -1.63
CA MET A 164 -19.95 0.65 -2.72
C MET A 164 -19.52 -0.82 -2.63
N LYS A 165 -19.45 -1.39 -1.42
CA LYS A 165 -18.93 -2.76 -1.20
C LYS A 165 -19.58 -3.84 -2.07
N ASN A 166 -20.88 -3.73 -2.34
CA ASN A 166 -21.59 -4.69 -3.19
C ASN A 166 -21.14 -4.56 -4.65
N SER A 167 -21.04 -3.33 -5.17
CA SER A 167 -20.54 -3.08 -6.53
C SER A 167 -19.11 -3.57 -6.70
N HIS A 168 -18.22 -3.26 -5.75
CA HIS A 168 -16.85 -3.74 -5.75
C HIS A 168 -16.77 -5.27 -5.74
N ARG A 169 -17.57 -5.94 -4.90
CA ARG A 169 -17.63 -7.41 -4.86
C ARG A 169 -18.06 -8.01 -6.21
N HIS A 170 -19.08 -7.44 -6.83
CA HIS A 170 -19.59 -7.94 -8.12
C HIS A 170 -18.62 -7.68 -9.26
N TRP A 171 -18.04 -6.48 -9.31
CA TRP A 171 -17.01 -6.15 -10.29
C TRP A 171 -15.79 -7.06 -10.13
N LEU A 172 -15.32 -7.29 -8.91
CA LEU A 172 -14.17 -8.16 -8.66
C LEU A 172 -14.43 -9.58 -9.18
N ALA A 173 -15.61 -10.13 -8.92
CA ALA A 173 -16.00 -11.45 -9.43
C ALA A 173 -16.05 -11.49 -10.97
N ALA A 174 -16.63 -10.47 -11.61
CA ALA A 174 -16.71 -10.38 -13.06
C ALA A 174 -15.33 -10.22 -13.71
N ASN A 175 -14.43 -9.45 -13.09
CA ASN A 175 -13.09 -9.17 -13.60
C ASN A 175 -12.15 -10.39 -13.54
N MET A 176 -12.46 -11.42 -12.74
CA MET A 176 -11.59 -12.60 -12.59
C MET A 176 -11.33 -13.35 -13.90
N GLY A 177 -12.28 -13.35 -14.84
CA GLY A 177 -12.09 -13.94 -16.17
C GLY A 177 -11.47 -12.98 -17.19
N GLY A 178 -11.21 -11.73 -16.79
CA GLY A 178 -10.78 -10.64 -17.66
C GLY A 178 -9.37 -10.15 -17.38
N GLU A 179 -9.22 -8.87 -17.01
CA GLU A 179 -7.91 -8.26 -16.81
C GLU A 179 -7.17 -8.91 -15.65
N ALA A 180 -7.88 -9.37 -14.62
CA ALA A 180 -7.25 -10.05 -13.48
C ALA A 180 -6.62 -11.38 -13.89
N PHE A 181 -7.29 -12.16 -14.75
CA PHE A 181 -6.72 -13.41 -15.27
C PHE A 181 -5.38 -13.13 -15.96
N LEU A 182 -5.37 -12.15 -16.86
CA LEU A 182 -4.21 -11.76 -17.64
C LEU A 182 -3.09 -11.18 -16.76
N GLY A 183 -3.42 -10.16 -15.95
CA GLY A 183 -2.47 -9.44 -15.11
C GLY A 183 -1.86 -10.30 -14.01
N PHE A 184 -2.67 -11.14 -13.33
CA PHE A 184 -2.16 -12.07 -12.33
C PHE A 184 -1.33 -13.18 -12.98
N GLY A 185 -1.72 -13.64 -14.17
CA GLY A 185 -0.92 -14.56 -14.98
C GLY A 185 0.48 -14.00 -15.27
N ALA A 186 0.57 -12.76 -15.74
CA ALA A 186 1.85 -12.07 -15.98
C ALA A 186 2.69 -11.98 -14.70
N PHE A 187 2.08 -11.53 -13.60
CA PHE A 187 2.79 -11.41 -12.32
C PHE A 187 3.30 -12.75 -11.79
N ASN A 188 2.50 -13.81 -11.87
CA ASN A 188 2.86 -15.14 -11.36
C ASN A 188 3.94 -15.80 -12.21
N THR A 189 3.96 -15.54 -13.51
CA THR A 189 4.94 -16.11 -14.44
C THR A 189 6.25 -15.31 -14.53
N LYS A 190 6.39 -14.21 -13.77
CA LYS A 190 7.56 -13.30 -13.83
C LYS A 190 8.93 -13.96 -13.66
N LYS A 191 9.01 -15.07 -12.91
CA LYS A 191 10.28 -15.81 -12.77
C LYS A 191 10.70 -16.53 -14.06
N ILE A 192 9.71 -16.95 -14.85
CA ILE A 192 9.90 -17.65 -16.12
C ILE A 192 10.12 -16.64 -17.25
N THR A 193 9.32 -15.58 -17.30
CA THR A 193 9.34 -14.59 -18.40
C THR A 193 10.34 -13.47 -18.16
N GLY A 194 10.66 -13.19 -16.90
CA GLY A 194 11.41 -12.01 -16.47
C GLY A 194 10.63 -10.70 -16.54
N GLN A 195 9.32 -10.73 -16.77
CA GLN A 195 8.44 -9.57 -16.81
C GLN A 195 7.27 -9.80 -15.85
N ASP A 196 6.96 -8.81 -15.00
CA ASP A 196 5.89 -8.89 -14.01
C ASP A 196 4.57 -8.26 -14.46
N THR A 197 4.54 -7.69 -15.66
CA THR A 197 3.40 -7.04 -16.29
C THR A 197 3.26 -7.45 -17.75
N VAL A 198 2.08 -7.17 -18.32
CA VAL A 198 1.82 -7.31 -19.76
C VAL A 198 2.34 -6.10 -20.55
N ASP A 199 2.38 -6.22 -21.87
CA ASP A 199 2.48 -5.08 -22.78
C ASP A 199 1.16 -4.29 -22.77
N PHE A 200 1.13 -3.26 -21.92
CA PHE A 200 -0.03 -2.40 -21.71
C PHE A 200 -0.44 -1.60 -22.95
N ILE A 201 0.50 -1.27 -23.85
CA ILE A 201 0.19 -0.49 -25.05
C ILE A 201 -0.45 -1.41 -26.07
N LYS A 202 0.14 -2.60 -26.28
CA LYS A 202 -0.43 -3.61 -27.16
C LYS A 202 -1.80 -4.09 -26.69
N PHE A 203 -2.00 -4.25 -25.38
CA PHE A 203 -3.31 -4.59 -24.81
C PHE A 203 -4.37 -3.53 -25.13
N ARG A 204 -4.04 -2.23 -24.97
CA ARG A 204 -4.95 -1.13 -25.33
C ARG A 204 -5.27 -1.07 -26.83
N GLN A 205 -4.28 -1.32 -27.69
CA GLN A 205 -4.49 -1.44 -29.14
C GLN A 205 -5.46 -2.59 -29.45
N ASN A 206 -5.24 -3.77 -28.84
CA ASN A 206 -6.12 -4.92 -29.02
C ASN A 206 -7.57 -4.65 -28.56
N ILE A 207 -7.77 -3.89 -27.46
CA ILE A 207 -9.10 -3.43 -27.03
C ILE A 207 -9.71 -2.45 -28.04
N ALA A 208 -8.94 -1.48 -28.52
CA ALA A 208 -9.41 -0.49 -29.51
C ALA A 208 -9.82 -1.16 -30.83
N ASP A 209 -9.12 -2.22 -31.23
CA ASP A 209 -9.45 -3.06 -32.39
C ASP A 209 -10.62 -4.04 -32.12
N MET A 210 -11.22 -3.99 -30.92
CA MET A 210 -12.31 -4.87 -30.48
C MET A 210 -11.98 -6.37 -30.59
N LYS A 211 -10.71 -6.75 -30.39
CA LYS A 211 -10.33 -8.16 -30.40
C LYS A 211 -11.05 -8.92 -29.29
N THR A 212 -11.52 -10.12 -29.62
CA THR A 212 -12.06 -11.06 -28.63
C THR A 212 -11.01 -11.37 -27.57
N TRP A 213 -11.43 -11.40 -26.31
CA TRP A 213 -10.56 -11.78 -25.19
C TRP A 213 -10.38 -13.30 -25.18
N SER A 214 -9.45 -13.76 -26.00
CA SER A 214 -9.04 -15.16 -26.13
C SER A 214 -7.62 -15.38 -25.59
N MET A 215 -7.24 -16.64 -25.41
CA MET A 215 -5.87 -16.99 -25.02
C MET A 215 -4.84 -16.52 -26.07
N ASP A 216 -5.22 -16.49 -27.35
CA ASP A 216 -4.33 -15.98 -28.41
C ASP A 216 -4.09 -14.47 -28.24
N MET A 217 -5.14 -13.67 -28.00
CA MET A 217 -5.00 -12.23 -27.74
C MET A 217 -4.16 -11.97 -26.49
N PHE A 218 -4.39 -12.73 -25.41
CA PHE A 218 -3.60 -12.62 -24.19
C PHE A 218 -2.13 -13.01 -24.41
N ALA A 219 -1.84 -14.02 -25.23
CA ALA A 219 -0.48 -14.39 -25.57
C ALA A 219 0.28 -13.28 -26.33
N GLU A 220 -0.42 -12.43 -27.10
CA GLU A 220 0.20 -11.28 -27.79
C GLU A 220 0.83 -10.27 -26.83
N VAL A 221 0.34 -10.17 -25.59
CA VAL A 221 0.75 -9.14 -24.61
C VAL A 221 1.54 -9.72 -23.44
N MET A 222 1.68 -11.04 -23.36
CA MET A 222 2.39 -11.73 -22.29
C MET A 222 3.90 -11.80 -22.55
N GLY A 223 4.68 -11.74 -21.47
CA GLY A 223 6.11 -12.00 -21.53
C GLY A 223 6.40 -13.42 -22.02
N LYS A 224 7.46 -13.58 -22.82
CA LYS A 224 7.88 -14.90 -23.32
C LYS A 224 8.80 -15.59 -22.31
N PRO A 225 8.74 -16.92 -22.16
CA PRO A 225 9.69 -17.65 -21.32
C PRO A 225 11.14 -17.33 -21.72
N LYS A 226 11.97 -17.05 -20.72
CA LYS A 226 13.42 -17.03 -20.89
C LYS A 226 13.86 -18.47 -21.18
N LYS A 227 14.66 -18.63 -22.24
CA LYS A 227 15.33 -19.90 -22.54
C LYS A 227 16.24 -20.31 -21.39
#